data_AF-A0A7W0P4E3-F1
#
_entry.id   AF-A0A7W0P4E3-F1
#
_cell.length_a   1.000
_cell.length_b   1.000
_cell.length_c   1.000
_cell.angle_alpha   90.00
_cell.angle_beta   90.00
_cell.angle_gamma   90.00
#
_symmetry.space_group_name_H-M   'P 1'
#
loop_
_entity.id
_entity.type
_entity.pdbx_description
1 polymer ?
#
loop_
_entity_poly.entity_id
_entity_poly.type
_entity_poly.pdbx_seq_one_letter_code
_entity_poly.pdbx_strand_id
1 'polypeptide(L)' 'MAATCAKCGAEFETEEQLRAHEQETHGAPSGGGFICGVCWMEFATQEEHDAHAKAEHGA' A
#
# COMPACT_ATOMS: atom_id res chain seq x y z
N MET A 1 -14.43 -8.23 -17.11
CA MET A 1 -14.56 -8.27 -15.64
C MET A 1 -14.42 -6.83 -15.19
N ALA A 2 -15.48 -6.23 -14.65
CA ALA A 2 -15.42 -4.85 -14.19
C ALA A 2 -14.65 -4.81 -12.85
N ALA A 3 -13.79 -3.83 -12.67
CA ALA A 3 -13.01 -3.61 -11.47
C ALA A 3 -13.67 -2.49 -10.65
N THR A 4 -14.05 -2.77 -9.41
CA THR A 4 -14.79 -1.83 -8.56
C THR A 4 -13.90 -1.31 -7.44
N CYS A 5 -13.90 0.00 -7.21
CA CYS A 5 -13.17 0.60 -6.11
C CYS A 5 -13.85 0.28 -4.78
N ALA A 6 -13.11 -0.34 -3.85
CA ALA A 6 -13.62 -0.65 -2.52
C ALA A 6 -13.82 0.59 -1.63
N LYS A 7 -13.13 1.70 -1.93
CA LYS A 7 -13.20 2.93 -1.13
C LYS A 7 -14.42 3.80 -1.48
N CYS A 8 -14.81 3.87 -2.74
CA CYS A 8 -15.90 4.75 -3.20
C CYS A 8 -17.00 4.04 -4.00
N GLY A 9 -16.82 2.76 -4.37
CA GLY A 9 -17.78 1.99 -5.14
C GLY A 9 -17.78 2.29 -6.65
N ALA A 10 -16.84 3.08 -7.17
CA ALA A 10 -16.77 3.38 -8.60
C ALA A 10 -16.41 2.14 -9.42
N GLU A 11 -17.11 1.93 -10.54
CA GLU A 11 -16.90 0.82 -11.45
C GLU A 11 -16.05 1.23 -12.65
N PHE A 12 -15.07 0.40 -12.97
CA PHE A 12 -14.13 0.60 -14.07
C PHE A 12 -14.10 -0.61 -14.98
N GLU A 13 -13.80 -0.38 -16.26
CA GLU A 13 -13.77 -1.44 -17.27
C GLU A 13 -12.54 -2.34 -17.14
N THR A 14 -11.46 -1.82 -16.54
CA THR A 14 -10.19 -2.54 -16.34
C THR A 14 -9.56 -2.27 -14.97
N GLU A 15 -8.72 -3.19 -14.50
CA GLU A 15 -7.93 -3.03 -13.27
C GLU A 15 -6.93 -1.87 -13.34
N GLU A 16 -6.43 -1.54 -14.53
CA GLU A 16 -5.50 -0.42 -14.73
C GLU A 16 -6.20 0.93 -14.50
N GLN A 17 -7.42 1.08 -15.00
CA GLN A 17 -8.26 2.26 -14.72
C GLN A 17 -8.60 2.37 -13.24
N LEU A 18 -8.92 1.25 -12.59
CA LEU A 18 -9.16 1.23 -11.14
C LEU A 18 -7.91 1.66 -10.37
N ARG A 19 -6.73 1.14 -10.70
CA ARG A 19 -5.47 1.50 -10.03
C ARG A 19 -5.13 2.98 -10.20
N ALA A 20 -5.28 3.52 -11.41
CA ALA A 20 -5.08 4.94 -11.66
C ALA A 20 -6.06 5.79 -10.83
N HIS A 21 -7.34 5.41 -10.82
CA HIS A 21 -8.36 6.05 -9.99
C HIS A 21 -8.01 6.01 -8.50
N GLU A 22 -7.63 4.85 -7.97
CA GLU A 22 -7.23 4.70 -6.57
C GLU A 22 -6.03 5.60 -6.26
N GLN A 23 -5.04 5.63 -7.13
CA GLN A 23 -3.83 6.42 -6.95
C GLN A 23 -4.09 7.94 -7.00
N GLU A 24 -4.91 8.41 -7.94
CA GLU A 24 -5.19 9.84 -8.13
C GLU A 24 -6.28 10.37 -7.18
N THR A 25 -7.30 9.56 -6.86
CA THR A 25 -8.47 10.00 -6.10
C THR A 25 -8.36 9.64 -4.62
N HIS A 26 -7.76 8.49 -4.31
CA HIS A 26 -7.73 7.93 -2.97
C HIS A 26 -6.32 7.79 -2.39
N GLY A 27 -5.31 8.24 -3.14
CA GLY A 27 -3.91 7.91 -2.88
C GLY A 27 -3.62 6.44 -3.18
N ALA A 28 -2.37 6.16 -3.56
CA ALA A 28 -1.91 4.80 -3.85
C ALA A 28 -2.42 3.82 -2.78
N PRO A 29 -2.97 2.65 -3.16
CA PRO A 29 -3.30 1.63 -2.18
C PRO A 29 -2.00 1.22 -1.48
N SER A 30 -1.76 1.76 -0.29
CA SER A 30 -0.61 1.44 0.57
C SER A 30 -0.61 -0.02 1.06
N GLY A 31 -1.42 -0.90 0.46
CA GLY A 31 -1.52 -2.32 0.82
C GLY A 31 -0.30 -3.16 0.43
N GLY A 32 0.79 -2.54 0.02
CA GLY A 32 2.10 -3.17 -0.17
C GLY A 32 3.14 -2.69 0.85
N GLY A 33 2.71 -2.19 2.00
CA GLY A 33 3.61 -1.74 3.04
C GLY A 33 4.38 -2.90 3.68
N PHE A 34 5.64 -2.67 4.01
CA PHE A 34 6.46 -3.60 4.76
C PHE A 34 6.19 -3.37 6.24
N ILE A 35 5.53 -4.33 6.90
CA ILE A 35 5.13 -4.20 8.30
C ILE A 35 6.21 -4.81 9.18
N CYS A 36 6.71 -4.03 10.13
CA CYS A 36 7.64 -4.53 11.13
C CYS A 36 6.95 -5.55 12.05
N GLY A 37 7.44 -6.78 12.14
CA GLY A 37 6.89 -7.79 13.03
C GLY A 37 7.09 -7.52 14.54
N VAL A 38 7.94 -6.56 14.90
CA VAL A 38 8.26 -6.21 16.30
C VAL A 38 7.39 -5.07 16.80
N CYS A 39 7.32 -3.96 16.06
CA CYS A 39 6.57 -2.77 16.45
C CYS A 39 5.31 -2.50 15.60
N TRP A 40 5.06 -3.31 14.57
CA TRP A 40 3.88 -3.24 13.70
C TRP A 40 3.75 -1.93 12.92
N MET A 41 4.85 -1.18 12.76
CA MET A 41 4.89 -0.02 11.87
C MET A 41 4.88 -0.45 10.41
N GLU A 42 4.09 0.26 9.61
CA GLU A 42 3.98 0.09 8.17
C GLU A 42 4.90 1.08 7.44
N PHE A 43 5.72 0.55 6.54
CA PHE A 43 6.64 1.34 5.72
C PHE A 43 6.28 1.23 4.25
N ALA A 44 6.44 2.30 3.48
CA ALA A 44 6.08 2.32 2.06
C ALA A 44 7.04 1.48 1.19
N THR A 45 8.26 1.22 1.68
CA THR A 45 9.32 0.51 0.95
C THR A 45 10.08 -0.49 1.82
N GLN A 46 10.71 -1.49 1.18
CA GLN A 46 11.48 -2.52 1.87
C GLN A 46 12.72 -1.92 2.55
N GLU A 47 13.36 -0.92 1.92
CA GLU A 47 14.52 -0.20 2.46
C GLU A 47 14.19 0.55 3.75
N GLU A 48 13.04 1.24 3.80
CA GLU A 48 12.59 1.92 5.03
C GLU A 48 12.32 0.93 6.16
N HIS A 49 11.67 -0.19 5.85
CA HIS A 49 11.45 -1.25 6.83
C HIS A 49 12.76 -1.88 7.33
N ASP A 50 13.72 -2.16 6.44
CA ASP A 50 15.01 -2.75 6.79
C ASP A 50 15.85 -1.79 7.64
N ALA A 51 15.90 -0.51 7.25
CA ALA A 51 16.56 0.54 8.02
C ALA A 51 15.94 0.70 9.41
N HIS A 52 14.60 0.71 9.50
CA HIS A 52 13.89 0.73 10.77
C HIS A 52 14.20 -0.51 11.62
N ALA A 53 14.08 -1.72 11.05
CA ALA A 53 14.34 -2.96 11.77
C ALA A 53 15.78 -3.02 12.28
N LYS A 54 16.75 -2.51 11.51
CA LYS A 54 18.15 -2.43 11.90
C LYS A 54 18.44 -1.37 12.97
N ALA A 55 17.79 -0.21 12.89
CA ALA A 55 18.01 0.89 13.83
C ALA A 55 17.30 0.69 15.17
N GLU A 56 16.03 0.27 15.12
CA GLU A 56 15.14 0.18 16.29
C GLU A 56 15.10 -1.23 16.90
N HIS A 57 15.35 -2.26 16.09
CA HIS A 57 15.24 -3.68 16.49
C HIS A 57 16.50 -4.48 16.14
N GLY A 58 17.62 -3.79 15.88
CA GLY A 58 18.87 -4.39 15.46
C GLY A 58 19.32 -5.46 16.45
N ALA A 59 19.30 -6.71 15.98
CA ALA A 59 19.97 -7.83 16.64
C ALA A 59 21.45 -7.86 16.28
#